data_AF-A0A2D4EXP8-F1
#
_entry.id   AF-A0A2D4EXP8-F1
#
_cell.length_a   1.000
_cell.length_b   1.000
_cell.length_c   1.000
_cell.angle_alpha   90.00
_cell.angle_beta   90.00
_cell.angle_gamma   90.00
#
_symmetry.space_group_name_H-M   'P 1'
#
loop_
_entity.id
_entity.type
_entity.pdbx_description
1 polymer ?
#
loop_
_entity_poly.entity_id
_entity_poly.type
_entity_poly.pdbx_seq_one_letter_code
_entity_poly.pdbx_strand_id
1 'polypeptide(L)'
;PPVEGMLDDGDLKPDQPSFTGLFKLQLFRSLLFKAKNTSHFEKTPTIPRSDPQEELGDLIFLQPVSEIEVIPVPQMLSDLINKQWSSAAAYPAPTSFDKKKFNLASGFSNYLNTQDVDEPIVVLASSSTIPTESEEALKPEDQKLELALRKDHQADAWAVRAATSASFFTRACLRWLHHLRGLIPNSNVRAHQDIAKLIAAAEFSADATFNAVKFSAHSMASQVTARRLLWLKKLAGQH
;
A
#
# COMPACT_ATOMS: atom_id res chain seq x y z
N PRO A 1 25.01 48.06 -13.12
CA PRO A 1 23.57 47.95 -12.76
C PRO A 1 22.84 49.27 -13.07
N PRO A 2 21.49 49.31 -13.20
CA PRO A 2 20.46 48.27 -13.01
C PRO A 2 20.03 47.64 -14.37
N VAL A 3 19.47 46.44 -14.58
CA VAL A 3 18.61 45.45 -13.88
C VAL A 3 17.23 45.97 -13.46
N GLU A 4 16.25 45.86 -14.35
CA GLU A 4 14.82 45.77 -14.00
C GLU A 4 13.99 45.23 -15.18
N GLY A 5 13.12 44.25 -14.93
CA GLY A 5 12.20 43.68 -15.92
C GLY A 5 11.99 42.16 -15.83
N MET A 6 11.74 41.66 -14.63
CA MET A 6 11.42 40.27 -14.31
C MET A 6 9.92 39.98 -14.56
N LEU A 7 9.60 38.69 -14.73
CA LEU A 7 8.28 38.04 -14.57
C LEU A 7 7.39 37.92 -15.83
N ASP A 8 7.65 36.87 -16.62
CA ASP A 8 6.54 36.08 -17.16
C ASP A 8 6.44 34.83 -16.28
N ASP A 9 5.80 35.00 -15.12
CA ASP A 9 5.35 33.91 -14.26
C ASP A 9 4.18 33.25 -15.00
N GLY A 10 4.53 32.37 -15.94
CA GLY A 10 3.59 31.49 -16.61
C GLY A 10 2.97 30.59 -15.57
N ASP A 11 1.88 31.07 -14.97
CA ASP A 11 0.84 30.40 -14.19
C ASP A 11 1.07 28.89 -14.08
N LEU A 12 2.03 28.50 -13.23
CA LEU A 12 2.24 27.12 -12.82
C LEU A 12 1.05 26.79 -11.95
N LYS A 13 -0.03 26.34 -12.61
CA LYS A 13 -1.16 25.71 -11.94
C LYS A 13 -0.59 24.79 -10.87
N PRO A 14 -0.94 24.97 -9.59
CA PRO A 14 -0.40 24.12 -8.54
C PRO A 14 -0.65 22.68 -8.96
N ASP A 15 0.41 21.87 -8.99
CA ASP A 15 0.39 20.46 -9.35
C ASP A 15 -0.82 19.82 -8.69
N GLN A 16 -1.87 19.62 -9.47
CA GLN A 16 -3.10 19.07 -8.95
C GLN A 16 -2.72 17.67 -8.45
N PRO A 17 -3.05 17.30 -7.19
CA PRO A 17 -2.62 16.02 -6.67
C PRO A 17 -3.08 14.92 -7.63
N SER A 18 -2.13 14.12 -8.11
CA SER A 18 -2.33 13.10 -9.15
C SER A 18 -3.43 12.09 -8.81
N PHE A 19 -3.87 12.07 -7.55
CA PHE A 19 -5.01 11.32 -7.08
C PHE A 19 -5.84 12.16 -6.10
N THR A 20 -7.10 12.42 -6.46
CA THR A 20 -8.12 12.88 -5.50
C THR A 20 -8.88 11.64 -5.02
N GLY A 21 -8.72 11.29 -3.74
CA GLY A 21 -9.38 10.12 -3.14
C GLY A 21 -10.90 10.18 -3.23
N LEU A 22 -11.53 9.01 -3.25
CA LEU A 22 -12.99 8.88 -3.20
C LEU A 22 -13.53 9.14 -1.79
N PHE A 23 -12.76 8.77 -0.77
CA PHE A 23 -13.19 8.82 0.61
C PHE A 23 -13.05 10.21 1.22
N LYS A 24 -14.10 10.66 1.90
CA LYS A 24 -14.08 11.91 2.66
C LYS A 24 -13.46 11.67 4.03
N LEU A 25 -12.25 12.19 4.26
CA LEU A 25 -11.51 12.03 5.52
C LEU A 25 -12.34 12.41 6.76
N GLN A 26 -13.22 13.41 6.65
CA GLN A 26 -14.11 13.84 7.74
C GLN A 26 -15.07 12.73 8.24
N LEU A 27 -15.30 11.69 7.43
CA LEU A 27 -16.13 10.55 7.80
C LEU A 27 -15.33 9.45 8.53
N PHE A 28 -13.99 9.53 8.57
CA PHE A 28 -13.13 8.47 9.09
C PHE A 28 -13.49 8.08 10.53
N ARG A 29 -13.55 9.06 11.44
CA ARG A 29 -13.91 8.83 12.85
C ARG A 29 -15.24 8.13 13.02
N SER A 30 -16.27 8.65 12.36
CA SER A 30 -17.62 8.12 12.45
C SER A 30 -17.71 6.71 11.87
N LEU A 31 -17.03 6.47 10.75
CA LEU A 31 -16.99 5.17 10.10
C LEU A 31 -16.24 4.14 10.95
N LEU A 32 -15.06 4.49 11.47
CA LEU A 32 -14.25 3.61 12.31
C LEU A 32 -14.98 3.24 13.60
N PHE A 33 -15.59 4.21 14.29
CA PHE A 33 -16.39 3.95 15.49
C PHE A 33 -17.54 2.97 15.20
N LYS A 34 -18.27 3.17 14.10
CA LYS A 34 -19.35 2.25 13.70
C LYS A 34 -18.83 0.86 13.35
N ALA A 35 -17.69 0.78 12.66
CA ALA A 35 -17.07 -0.48 12.30
C ALA A 35 -16.67 -1.27 13.55
N LYS A 36 -15.99 -0.63 14.51
CA LYS A 36 -15.59 -1.24 15.80
C LYS A 36 -16.78 -1.82 16.56
N ASN A 37 -17.85 -1.05 16.68
CA ASN A 37 -19.06 -1.48 17.40
C ASN A 37 -19.78 -2.65 16.70
N THR A 38 -19.69 -2.73 15.37
CA THR A 38 -20.30 -3.81 14.58
C THR A 38 -19.44 -5.07 14.57
N SER A 39 -18.11 -4.92 14.62
CA SER A 39 -17.17 -6.03 14.49
C SER A 39 -16.85 -6.73 15.80
N HIS A 40 -17.37 -6.25 16.93
CA HIS A 40 -17.12 -6.78 18.29
C HIS A 40 -15.62 -6.93 18.64
N PHE A 41 -14.75 -6.14 17.99
CA PHE A 41 -13.30 -6.24 18.15
C PHE A 41 -12.81 -5.66 19.49
N GLU A 42 -13.59 -4.77 20.11
CA GLU A 42 -13.32 -4.26 21.45
C GLU A 42 -14.25 -4.96 22.46
N LYS A 43 -13.69 -5.88 23.27
CA LYS A 43 -14.19 -6.10 24.62
C LYS A 43 -13.64 -4.94 25.46
N THR A 44 -14.44 -3.90 25.67
CA THR A 44 -14.11 -2.90 26.68
C THR A 44 -13.96 -3.64 28.02
N PRO A 45 -12.85 -3.52 28.77
CA PRO A 45 -12.84 -3.95 30.15
C PRO A 45 -13.85 -3.07 30.88
N THR A 46 -14.92 -3.67 31.40
CA THR A 46 -15.78 -3.00 32.38
C THR A 46 -14.93 -2.76 33.62
N ILE A 47 -14.31 -1.58 33.72
CA ILE A 47 -13.74 -1.11 34.98
C ILE A 47 -14.94 -0.84 35.91
N PRO A 48 -15.03 -1.46 37.10
CA PRO A 48 -16.03 -1.08 38.08
C PRO A 48 -15.78 0.37 38.48
N ARG A 49 -16.74 1.27 38.23
CA ARG A 49 -16.73 2.63 38.76
C ARG A 49 -16.73 2.58 40.29
N SER A 50 -15.61 2.93 40.90
CA SER A 50 -15.54 3.34 42.30
C SER A 50 -15.76 4.86 42.41
N ASP A 51 -16.84 5.20 43.10
CA ASP A 51 -17.34 6.48 43.67
C ASP A 51 -17.24 7.85 42.92
N PRO A 52 -18.31 8.70 42.95
CA PRO A 52 -18.44 9.82 42.02
C PRO A 52 -18.00 11.21 42.53
N GLN A 53 -17.29 11.36 43.66
CA GLN A 53 -17.24 12.68 44.33
C GLN A 53 -15.88 13.39 44.48
N GLU A 54 -14.74 12.81 44.09
CA GLU A 54 -13.43 13.50 44.26
C GLU A 54 -12.77 14.05 42.98
N GLU A 55 -13.25 13.72 41.77
CA GLU A 55 -12.58 14.12 40.51
C GLU A 55 -13.16 15.35 39.78
N LEU A 56 -14.12 16.08 40.36
CA LEU A 56 -14.76 17.18 39.64
C LEU A 56 -13.84 18.40 39.43
N GLY A 57 -12.77 18.53 40.24
CA GLY A 57 -11.80 19.63 40.15
C GLY A 57 -10.75 19.46 39.05
N ASP A 58 -10.38 18.22 38.71
CA ASP A 58 -9.30 17.92 37.75
C ASP A 58 -9.81 17.72 36.31
N LEU A 59 -11.11 17.58 36.11
CA LEU A 59 -11.75 17.44 34.79
C LEU A 59 -11.68 18.71 33.92
N ILE A 60 -11.36 19.87 34.49
CA ILE A 60 -11.26 21.15 33.75
C ILE A 60 -9.95 21.23 32.95
N PHE A 61 -8.90 20.51 33.37
CA PHE A 61 -7.57 20.51 32.74
C PHE A 61 -7.28 19.26 31.91
N LEU A 62 -8.23 18.32 31.81
CA LEU A 62 -8.17 17.25 30.82
C LEU A 62 -8.52 17.85 29.45
N GLN A 63 -7.56 18.55 28.87
CA GLN A 63 -7.49 18.79 27.44
C GLN A 63 -7.78 17.45 26.76
N PRO A 64 -8.70 17.37 25.78
CA PRO A 64 -8.92 16.12 25.08
C PRO A 64 -7.59 15.78 24.41
N VAL A 65 -6.87 14.82 24.98
CA VAL A 65 -5.82 14.11 24.27
C VAL A 65 -6.52 13.65 23.01
N SER A 66 -6.04 14.13 21.86
CA SER A 66 -6.48 13.65 20.57
C SER A 66 -6.36 12.13 20.59
N GLU A 67 -7.46 11.43 20.91
CA GLU A 67 -7.52 9.98 20.81
C GLU A 67 -7.20 9.64 19.37
N ILE A 68 -5.99 9.13 19.15
CA ILE A 68 -5.55 8.70 17.82
C ILE A 68 -6.51 7.59 17.41
N GLU A 69 -7.14 7.76 16.26
CA GLU A 69 -8.08 6.80 15.71
C GLU A 69 -7.35 5.55 15.21
N VAL A 70 -7.21 4.55 16.08
CA VAL A 70 -6.51 3.29 15.76
C VAL A 70 -7.48 2.24 15.22
N ILE A 71 -7.15 1.71 14.04
CA ILE A 71 -7.87 0.59 13.42
C ILE A 71 -7.49 -0.71 14.14
N PRO A 72 -8.44 -1.51 14.64
CA PRO A 72 -8.14 -2.79 15.28
C PRO A 72 -7.60 -3.79 14.26
N VAL A 73 -6.61 -4.60 14.65
CA VAL A 73 -5.95 -5.57 13.78
C VAL A 73 -6.42 -6.99 14.12
N PRO A 74 -7.03 -7.73 13.18
CA PRO A 74 -7.34 -9.16 13.35
C PRO A 74 -6.09 -9.99 13.68
N GLN A 75 -6.18 -10.88 14.68
CA GLN A 75 -5.07 -11.73 15.11
C GLN A 75 -4.46 -12.55 13.95
N MET A 76 -5.29 -13.03 13.03
CA MET A 76 -4.84 -13.77 11.84
C MET A 76 -3.81 -13.01 10.99
N LEU A 77 -3.85 -11.67 10.97
CA LEU A 77 -2.88 -10.85 10.24
C LEU A 77 -1.54 -10.82 10.96
N SER A 78 -1.56 -10.68 12.29
CA SER A 78 -0.35 -10.76 13.12
C SER A 78 0.32 -12.13 12.98
N ASP A 79 -0.47 -13.20 13.03
CA ASP A 79 0.04 -14.58 12.89
C ASP A 79 0.64 -14.81 11.50
N LEU A 80 0.01 -14.27 10.45
CA LEU A 80 0.54 -14.32 9.09
C LEU A 80 1.90 -13.63 8.99
N ILE A 81 2.05 -12.42 9.52
CA ILE A 81 3.32 -11.67 9.51
C ILE A 81 4.40 -12.46 10.26
N ASN A 82 4.10 -12.95 11.46
CA ASN A 82 5.03 -13.75 12.26
C ASN A 82 5.49 -15.02 11.54
N LYS A 83 4.57 -15.70 10.84
CA LYS A 83 4.89 -16.88 10.02
C LYS A 83 5.83 -16.55 8.86
N GLN A 84 5.60 -15.43 8.17
CA GLN A 84 6.47 -14.99 7.06
C GLN A 84 7.87 -14.62 7.58
N TRP A 85 7.98 -13.90 8.70
CA TRP A 85 9.27 -13.55 9.31
C TRP A 85 10.04 -14.78 9.79
N SER A 86 9.35 -15.77 10.34
CA SER A 86 9.97 -17.03 10.76
C SER A 86 10.53 -17.84 9.57
N SER A 87 10.06 -17.56 8.35
CA SER A 87 10.47 -18.24 7.11
C SER A 87 11.16 -17.29 6.13
N ALA A 88 11.81 -16.21 6.60
CA ALA A 88 12.31 -15.13 5.75
C ALA A 88 13.27 -15.58 4.62
N ALA A 89 13.96 -16.71 4.76
CA ALA A 89 14.83 -17.26 3.72
C ALA A 89 14.05 -17.95 2.57
N ALA A 90 12.82 -18.37 2.82
CA ALA A 90 11.95 -19.06 1.86
C ALA A 90 10.89 -18.09 1.35
N TYR A 91 11.06 -17.60 0.12
CA TYR A 91 9.98 -16.95 -0.60
C TYR A 91 9.18 -18.01 -1.36
N PRO A 92 7.97 -18.38 -0.91
CA PRO A 92 7.16 -19.35 -1.63
C PRO A 92 6.71 -18.71 -2.95
N ALA A 93 6.92 -19.43 -4.05
CA ALA A 93 6.40 -19.00 -5.33
C ALA A 93 4.87 -18.87 -5.27
N PRO A 94 4.28 -17.87 -5.95
CA PRO A 94 2.84 -17.70 -6.02
C PRO A 94 2.17 -18.97 -6.52
N THR A 95 1.08 -19.35 -5.87
CA THR A 95 0.36 -20.57 -6.21
C THR A 95 -0.33 -20.43 -7.57
N SER A 96 -0.73 -21.57 -8.17
CA SER A 96 -1.56 -21.56 -9.39
C SER A 96 -2.87 -20.79 -9.18
N PHE A 97 -3.39 -20.82 -7.95
CA PHE A 97 -4.58 -20.10 -7.55
C PHE A 97 -4.38 -18.58 -7.50
N ASP A 98 -3.24 -18.11 -6.98
CA ASP A 98 -2.89 -16.69 -6.97
C ASP A 98 -2.81 -16.14 -8.39
N LYS A 99 -2.15 -16.88 -9.28
CA LYS A 99 -2.05 -16.55 -10.72
C LYS A 99 -3.41 -16.47 -11.41
N LYS A 100 -4.35 -17.33 -11.03
CA LYS A 100 -5.71 -17.33 -11.59
C LYS A 100 -6.55 -16.17 -11.06
N LYS A 101 -6.41 -15.82 -9.78
CA LYS A 101 -7.22 -14.77 -9.12
C LYS A 101 -6.76 -13.36 -9.44
N PHE A 102 -5.45 -13.15 -9.56
CA PHE A 102 -4.86 -11.83 -9.74
C PHE A 102 -4.25 -11.69 -11.14
N ASN A 103 -4.99 -12.19 -12.14
CA ASN A 103 -4.64 -12.14 -13.55
C ASN A 103 -4.97 -10.77 -14.15
N LEU A 104 -4.05 -9.82 -14.01
CA LEU A 104 -4.22 -8.50 -14.61
C LEU A 104 -4.00 -8.51 -16.13
N ALA A 105 -4.50 -7.48 -16.80
CA ALA A 105 -4.27 -7.28 -18.23
C ALA A 105 -2.77 -7.33 -18.56
N SER A 106 -2.41 -7.94 -19.70
CA SER A 106 -1.01 -8.19 -20.08
C SER A 106 -0.18 -6.91 -20.13
N GLY A 107 -0.73 -5.83 -20.71
CA GLY A 107 -0.06 -4.52 -20.76
C GLY A 107 0.31 -3.98 -19.38
N PHE A 108 -0.57 -4.14 -18.38
CA PHE A 108 -0.26 -3.71 -17.01
C PHE A 108 0.72 -4.67 -16.32
N SER A 109 0.55 -5.98 -16.54
CA SER A 109 1.40 -7.01 -15.94
C SER A 109 2.88 -6.86 -16.33
N ASN A 110 3.16 -6.33 -17.51
CA ASN A 110 4.53 -6.10 -17.98
C ASN A 110 5.29 -5.08 -17.12
N TYR A 111 4.63 -4.06 -16.56
CA TYR A 111 5.26 -3.11 -15.62
C TYR A 111 5.66 -3.75 -14.30
N LEU A 112 5.08 -4.91 -13.98
CA LEU A 112 5.30 -5.63 -12.72
C LEU A 112 6.36 -6.73 -12.85
N ASN A 113 6.91 -6.92 -14.04
CA ASN A 113 8.02 -7.85 -14.23
C ASN A 113 9.29 -7.25 -13.65
N THR A 114 10.14 -8.10 -13.10
CA THR A 114 11.49 -7.70 -12.70
C THR A 114 12.26 -7.33 -13.97
N GLN A 115 12.66 -6.06 -14.11
CA GLN A 115 13.46 -5.67 -15.25
C GLN A 115 14.85 -6.28 -15.16
N ASP A 116 15.37 -6.75 -16.28
CA ASP A 116 16.77 -7.12 -16.39
C ASP A 116 17.65 -5.89 -16.26
N VAL A 117 18.87 -6.08 -15.77
CA VAL A 117 19.86 -5.01 -15.74
C VAL A 117 20.31 -4.78 -17.18
N ASP A 118 20.45 -3.52 -17.58
CA ASP A 118 20.74 -3.15 -18.97
C ASP A 118 21.94 -3.93 -19.51
N GLU A 119 21.79 -4.54 -20.69
CA GLU A 119 22.81 -5.37 -21.35
C GLU A 119 24.21 -4.72 -21.37
N PRO A 120 24.36 -3.42 -21.67
CA PRO A 120 25.68 -2.77 -21.64
C PRO A 120 26.32 -2.76 -20.25
N ILE A 121 25.53 -2.65 -19.17
CA ILE A 121 26.03 -2.69 -17.78
C ILE A 121 26.48 -4.11 -17.43
N VAL A 122 25.72 -5.11 -17.88
CA VAL A 122 26.06 -6.53 -17.68
C VAL A 122 27.35 -6.89 -18.43
N VAL A 123 27.47 -6.50 -19.70
CA VAL A 123 28.66 -6.74 -20.53
C VAL A 123 29.89 -6.04 -19.96
N LEU A 124 29.77 -4.78 -19.52
CA LEU A 124 30.88 -4.06 -18.89
C LEU A 124 31.31 -4.74 -17.57
N ALA A 125 30.38 -5.32 -16.83
CA ALA A 125 30.68 -5.97 -15.55
C ALA A 125 31.27 -7.38 -15.77
N SER A 126 30.97 -8.03 -16.89
CA SER A 126 31.53 -9.31 -17.27
C SER A 126 32.92 -9.11 -17.88
N SER A 127 33.94 -9.04 -17.03
CA SER A 127 35.37 -8.95 -17.42
C SER A 127 35.90 -10.19 -18.18
N SER A 128 35.04 -11.05 -18.73
CA SER A 128 35.40 -12.31 -19.41
C SER A 128 34.72 -12.42 -20.77
N THR A 129 35.49 -12.78 -21.81
CA THR A 129 35.07 -13.02 -23.19
C THR A 129 34.23 -14.29 -23.40
N ILE A 130 33.76 -14.93 -22.33
CA ILE A 130 32.95 -16.16 -22.39
C ILE A 130 31.50 -15.79 -22.02
N PRO A 131 30.49 -16.17 -22.82
CA PRO A 131 29.09 -15.88 -22.52
C PRO A 131 28.65 -16.76 -21.34
N THR A 132 28.77 -16.21 -20.15
CA THR A 132 28.31 -16.83 -18.92
C THR A 132 27.04 -16.11 -18.46
N GLU A 133 26.05 -16.86 -17.97
CA GLU A 133 24.80 -16.31 -17.43
C GLU A 133 25.10 -15.11 -16.52
N SER A 134 24.39 -14.00 -16.72
CA SER A 134 24.62 -12.69 -16.08
C SER A 134 24.92 -12.79 -14.58
N GLU A 135 24.30 -13.73 -13.86
CA GLU A 135 24.48 -13.94 -12.42
C GLU A 135 25.88 -14.45 -12.01
N GLU A 136 26.60 -15.21 -12.85
CA GLU A 136 27.95 -15.72 -12.52
C GLU A 136 29.02 -14.64 -12.43
N ALA A 137 28.70 -13.43 -12.88
CA ALA A 137 29.62 -12.33 -12.91
C ALA A 137 29.76 -11.64 -11.53
N LEU A 138 28.83 -11.83 -10.59
CA LEU A 138 28.88 -11.23 -9.25
C LEU A 138 29.62 -12.13 -8.25
N LYS A 139 30.20 -11.56 -7.19
CA LYS A 139 30.74 -12.36 -6.07
C LYS A 139 29.59 -13.11 -5.39
N PRO A 140 29.83 -14.27 -4.73
CA PRO A 140 28.76 -15.07 -4.13
C PRO A 140 27.86 -14.32 -3.13
N GLU A 141 28.41 -13.32 -2.43
CA GLU A 141 27.67 -12.43 -1.55
C GLU A 141 26.74 -11.46 -2.31
N ASP A 142 27.24 -10.87 -3.39
CA ASP A 142 26.48 -9.96 -4.25
C ASP A 142 25.42 -10.73 -5.07
N GLN A 143 25.68 -11.99 -5.46
CA GLN A 143 24.69 -12.88 -6.07
C GLN A 143 23.50 -13.13 -5.15
N LYS A 144 23.77 -13.42 -3.87
CA LYS A 144 22.70 -13.61 -2.86
C LYS A 144 21.88 -12.33 -2.68
N LEU A 145 22.53 -11.17 -2.70
CA LEU A 145 21.86 -9.88 -2.60
C LEU A 145 21.01 -9.57 -3.84
N GLU A 146 21.52 -9.78 -5.06
CA GLU A 146 20.75 -9.63 -6.30
C GLU A 146 19.52 -10.56 -6.29
N LEU A 147 19.68 -11.82 -5.90
CA LEU A 147 18.57 -12.77 -5.79
C LEU A 147 17.53 -12.33 -4.76
N ALA A 148 17.96 -11.81 -3.61
CA ALA A 148 17.05 -11.25 -2.60
C ALA A 148 16.26 -10.07 -3.15
N LEU A 149 16.93 -9.11 -3.80
CA LEU A 149 16.29 -7.94 -4.42
C LEU A 149 15.27 -8.34 -5.51
N ARG A 150 15.57 -9.37 -6.31
CA ARG A 150 14.62 -9.91 -7.31
C ARG A 150 13.38 -10.54 -6.68
N LYS A 151 13.56 -11.29 -5.58
CA LYS A 151 12.45 -11.91 -4.84
C LYS A 151 11.56 -10.85 -4.17
N ASP A 152 12.16 -9.82 -3.59
CA ASP A 152 11.44 -8.71 -2.99
C ASP A 152 10.62 -7.94 -4.03
N HIS A 153 11.19 -7.68 -5.22
CA HIS A 153 10.47 -7.09 -6.35
C HIS A 153 9.28 -7.94 -6.78
N GLN A 154 9.47 -9.25 -6.83
CA GLN A 154 8.39 -10.17 -7.14
C GLN A 154 7.29 -10.11 -6.07
N ALA A 155 7.65 -10.04 -4.78
CA ALA A 155 6.71 -9.91 -3.68
C ALA A 155 5.86 -8.64 -3.78
N ASP A 156 6.48 -7.49 -3.98
CA ASP A 156 5.80 -6.22 -4.18
C ASP A 156 4.93 -6.23 -5.45
N ALA A 157 5.41 -6.85 -6.52
CA ALA A 157 4.64 -7.03 -7.75
C ALA A 157 3.37 -7.88 -7.51
N TRP A 158 3.39 -8.87 -6.62
CA TRP A 158 2.20 -9.62 -6.22
C TRP A 158 1.27 -8.81 -5.32
N ALA A 159 1.82 -7.98 -4.43
CA ALA A 159 1.03 -7.04 -3.65
C ALA A 159 0.28 -6.06 -4.57
N VAL A 160 0.93 -5.52 -5.61
CA VAL A 160 0.28 -4.67 -6.62
C VAL A 160 -0.82 -5.42 -7.36
N ARG A 161 -0.60 -6.69 -7.75
CA ARG A 161 -1.61 -7.52 -8.42
C ARG A 161 -2.86 -7.71 -7.54
N ALA A 162 -2.66 -8.05 -6.28
CA ALA A 162 -3.74 -8.24 -5.32
C ALA A 162 -4.50 -6.94 -5.05
N ALA A 163 -3.78 -5.84 -4.79
CA ALA A 163 -4.37 -4.53 -4.51
C ALA A 163 -5.14 -3.96 -5.72
N THR A 164 -4.61 -4.12 -6.94
CA THR A 164 -5.30 -3.69 -8.18
C THR A 164 -6.59 -4.47 -8.39
N SER A 165 -6.55 -5.80 -8.20
CA SER A 165 -7.73 -6.66 -8.32
C SER A 165 -8.80 -6.29 -7.28
N ALA A 166 -8.38 -6.07 -6.03
CA ALA A 166 -9.27 -5.60 -4.97
C ALA A 166 -9.88 -4.23 -5.31
N SER A 167 -9.07 -3.27 -5.77
CA SER A 167 -9.54 -1.93 -6.15
C SER A 167 -10.59 -1.99 -7.25
N PHE A 168 -10.39 -2.84 -8.28
CA PHE A 168 -11.36 -3.03 -9.35
C PHE A 168 -12.72 -3.49 -8.81
N PHE A 169 -12.75 -4.55 -8.00
CA PHE A 169 -14.01 -5.07 -7.45
C PHE A 169 -14.63 -4.13 -6.41
N THR A 170 -13.85 -3.42 -5.60
CA THR A 170 -14.37 -2.41 -4.68
C THR A 170 -15.02 -1.25 -5.43
N ARG A 171 -14.44 -0.78 -6.54
CA ARG A 171 -15.01 0.28 -7.38
C ARG A 171 -16.26 -0.19 -8.13
N ALA A 172 -16.31 -1.45 -8.56
CA ALA A 172 -17.53 -2.05 -9.09
C ALA A 172 -18.62 -2.14 -8.03
N CYS A 173 -18.26 -2.57 -6.81
CA CYS A 173 -19.16 -2.63 -5.65
C CYS A 173 -19.77 -1.26 -5.34
N LEU A 174 -19.00 -0.17 -5.38
CA LEU A 174 -19.53 1.18 -5.22
C LEU A 174 -20.63 1.51 -6.23
N ARG A 175 -20.45 1.18 -7.50
CA ARG A 175 -21.47 1.41 -8.53
C ARG A 175 -22.75 0.63 -8.21
N TRP A 176 -22.62 -0.63 -7.78
CA TRP A 176 -23.77 -1.44 -7.38
C TRP A 176 -24.47 -0.91 -6.13
N LEU A 177 -23.72 -0.42 -5.14
CA LEU A 177 -24.27 0.19 -3.93
C LEU A 177 -25.03 1.49 -4.23
N HIS A 178 -24.51 2.33 -5.13
CA HIS A 178 -25.23 3.53 -5.59
C HIS A 178 -26.51 3.18 -6.32
N HIS A 179 -26.47 2.16 -7.19
CA HIS A 179 -27.68 1.66 -7.86
C HIS A 179 -28.71 1.15 -6.84
N LEU A 180 -28.28 0.29 -5.91
CA LEU A 180 -29.14 -0.24 -4.86
C LEU A 180 -29.74 0.87 -3.99
N ARG A 181 -28.97 1.90 -3.65
CA ARG A 181 -29.47 3.08 -2.91
C ARG A 181 -30.65 3.75 -3.62
N GLY A 182 -30.61 3.82 -4.95
CA GLY A 182 -31.68 4.43 -5.76
C GLY A 182 -32.95 3.59 -5.84
N LEU A 183 -32.87 2.29 -5.55
CA LEU A 183 -34.03 1.38 -5.55
C LEU A 183 -34.78 1.35 -4.22
N ILE A 184 -34.15 1.81 -3.13
CA ILE A 184 -34.75 1.80 -1.80
C ILE A 184 -35.77 2.94 -1.68
N PRO A 185 -37.01 2.67 -1.22
CA PRO A 185 -37.97 3.71 -0.94
C PRO A 185 -37.45 4.68 0.13
N ASN A 186 -37.62 6.00 -0.11
CA ASN A 186 -37.15 7.05 0.80
C ASN A 186 -37.70 6.94 2.23
N SER A 187 -38.83 6.26 2.44
CA SER A 187 -39.40 5.98 3.76
C SER A 187 -38.51 5.04 4.60
N ASN A 188 -37.66 4.23 3.97
CA ASN A 188 -36.79 3.29 4.67
C ASN A 188 -35.46 3.96 5.05
N VAL A 189 -35.54 4.86 6.04
CA VAL A 189 -34.40 5.63 6.56
C VAL A 189 -33.25 4.72 7.02
N ARG A 190 -33.56 3.60 7.67
CA ARG A 190 -32.54 2.65 8.16
C ARG A 190 -31.73 2.06 7.01
N ALA A 191 -32.38 1.58 5.97
CA ALA A 191 -31.68 0.99 4.83
C ALA A 191 -30.81 2.01 4.09
N HIS A 192 -31.26 3.28 3.97
CA HIS A 192 -30.42 4.35 3.45
C HIS A 192 -29.19 4.63 4.32
N GLN A 193 -29.34 4.61 5.66
CA GLN A 193 -28.21 4.79 6.58
C GLN A 193 -27.19 3.64 6.45
N ASP A 194 -27.67 2.39 6.34
CA ASP A 194 -26.79 1.23 6.22
C ASP A 194 -26.05 1.22 4.88
N ILE A 195 -26.73 1.53 3.77
CA ILE A 195 -26.05 1.68 2.48
C ILE A 195 -25.05 2.84 2.48
N ALA A 196 -25.34 3.95 3.16
CA ALA A 196 -24.38 5.05 3.27
C ALA A 196 -23.09 4.63 3.99
N LYS A 197 -23.18 3.76 5.02
CA LYS A 197 -22.00 3.18 5.68
C LYS A 197 -21.21 2.29 4.71
N LEU A 198 -21.90 1.44 3.94
CA LEU A 198 -21.26 0.56 2.96
C LEU A 198 -20.55 1.34 1.85
N ILE A 199 -21.18 2.42 1.34
CA ILE A 199 -20.56 3.30 0.35
C ILE A 199 -19.29 3.91 0.93
N ALA A 200 -19.35 4.51 2.13
CA ALA A 200 -18.18 5.12 2.76
C ALA A 200 -17.05 4.09 3.01
N ALA A 201 -17.39 2.86 3.43
CA ALA A 201 -16.41 1.79 3.62
C ALA A 201 -15.76 1.33 2.32
N ALA A 202 -16.53 1.25 1.23
CA ALA A 202 -16.01 0.89 -0.08
C ALA A 202 -15.18 2.03 -0.71
N GLU A 203 -15.55 3.30 -0.50
CA GLU A 203 -14.73 4.46 -0.87
C GLU A 203 -13.38 4.42 -0.16
N PHE A 204 -13.37 4.22 1.16
CA PHE A 204 -12.14 4.07 1.95
C PHE A 204 -11.29 2.90 1.44
N SER A 205 -11.91 1.74 1.18
CA SER A 205 -11.20 0.55 0.69
C SER A 205 -10.60 0.76 -0.71
N ALA A 206 -11.27 1.51 -1.58
CA ALA A 206 -10.77 1.84 -2.92
C ALA A 206 -9.54 2.76 -2.87
N ASP A 207 -9.52 3.70 -1.92
CA ASP A 207 -8.39 4.59 -1.68
C ASP A 207 -7.24 3.85 -0.98
N ALA A 208 -7.54 2.99 0.00
CA ALA A 208 -6.55 2.17 0.69
C ALA A 208 -5.82 1.21 -0.26
N THR A 209 -6.55 0.57 -1.19
CA THR A 209 -5.94 -0.29 -2.21
C THR A 209 -5.07 0.51 -3.20
N PHE A 210 -5.45 1.74 -3.54
CA PHE A 210 -4.60 2.62 -4.34
C PHE A 210 -3.30 2.97 -3.60
N ASN A 211 -3.39 3.32 -2.31
CA ASN A 211 -2.21 3.59 -1.48
C ASN A 211 -1.31 2.35 -1.35
N ALA A 212 -1.88 1.15 -1.23
CA ALA A 212 -1.09 -0.09 -1.25
C ALA A 212 -0.30 -0.25 -2.55
N VAL A 213 -0.91 0.01 -3.71
CA VAL A 213 -0.20 0.03 -5.00
C VAL A 213 0.91 1.09 -5.01
N LYS A 214 0.64 2.30 -4.52
CA LYS A 214 1.63 3.37 -4.43
C LYS A 214 2.84 2.97 -3.59
N PHE A 215 2.62 2.38 -2.41
CA PHE A 215 3.71 1.97 -1.52
C PHE A 215 4.54 0.82 -2.11
N SER A 216 3.91 -0.21 -2.67
CA SER A 216 4.62 -1.31 -3.33
C SER A 216 5.37 -0.84 -4.57
N ALA A 217 4.79 0.04 -5.39
CA ALA A 217 5.47 0.61 -6.55
C ALA A 217 6.71 1.43 -6.16
N HIS A 218 6.65 2.16 -5.03
CA HIS A 218 7.80 2.87 -4.50
C HIS A 218 8.91 1.90 -4.05
N SER A 219 8.54 0.83 -3.34
CA SER A 219 9.47 -0.23 -2.93
C SER A 219 10.18 -0.88 -4.15
N MET A 220 9.41 -1.21 -5.19
CA MET A 220 9.96 -1.73 -6.46
C MET A 220 10.95 -0.76 -7.11
N ALA A 221 10.64 0.54 -7.13
CA ALA A 221 11.55 1.55 -7.68
C ALA A 221 12.87 1.65 -6.87
N SER A 222 12.78 1.56 -5.53
CA SER A 222 13.95 1.52 -4.66
C SER A 222 14.79 0.26 -4.89
N GLN A 223 14.17 -0.91 -5.10
CA GLN A 223 14.88 -2.15 -5.42
C GLN A 223 15.59 -2.07 -6.77
N VAL A 224 14.96 -1.49 -7.80
CA VAL A 224 15.63 -1.24 -9.10
C VAL A 224 16.85 -0.35 -8.92
N THR A 225 16.76 0.69 -8.08
CA THR A 225 17.90 1.57 -7.77
C THR A 225 19.00 0.82 -7.02
N ALA A 226 18.65 0.02 -6.01
CA ALA A 226 19.60 -0.79 -5.25
C ALA A 226 20.35 -1.80 -6.14
N ARG A 227 19.63 -2.46 -7.05
CA ARG A 227 20.22 -3.36 -8.06
C ARG A 227 21.20 -2.59 -8.93
N ARG A 228 20.80 -1.45 -9.53
CA ARG A 228 21.72 -0.62 -10.33
C ARG A 228 23.00 -0.26 -9.58
N LEU A 229 22.90 0.14 -8.31
CA LEU A 229 24.07 0.45 -7.47
C LEU A 229 24.95 -0.78 -7.20
N LEU A 230 24.36 -1.95 -6.95
CA LEU A 230 25.07 -3.21 -6.76
C LEU A 230 25.93 -3.54 -7.99
N TRP A 231 25.34 -3.41 -9.18
CA TRP A 231 26.03 -3.67 -10.45
C TRP A 231 27.09 -2.61 -10.77
N LEU A 232 26.86 -1.33 -10.45
CA LEU A 232 27.87 -0.27 -10.60
C LEU A 232 29.06 -0.45 -9.64
N LYS A 233 28.83 -0.89 -8.40
CA LYS A 233 29.91 -1.16 -7.42
C LYS A 233 30.90 -2.19 -7.97
N LYS A 234 30.39 -3.21 -8.67
CA LYS A 234 31.23 -4.21 -9.32
C LYS A 234 32.10 -3.60 -10.42
N LEU A 235 31.54 -2.72 -11.26
CA LEU A 235 32.30 -2.01 -12.30
C LEU A 235 33.42 -1.15 -11.70
N ALA A 236 33.13 -0.42 -10.63
CA ALA A 236 34.11 0.45 -9.98
C ALA A 236 35.23 -0.34 -9.27
N GLY A 237 34.97 -1.57 -8.84
CA GLY A 237 35.97 -2.45 -8.20
C GLY A 237 36.83 -3.26 -9.18
N GLN A 238 36.66 -3.08 -10.49
CA GLN A 238 37.47 -3.72 -11.54
C GLN A 238 38.63 -2.82 -12.06
N HIS A 239 38.79 -1.62 -11.51
CA HIS A 239 39.94 -0.73 -11.72
C HIS A 239 40.90 -0.77 -10.54
#